data_AF-A0A1L6R9T5-F1
#
_entry.id   AF-A0A1L6R9T5-F1
#
_cell.length_a   1.000
_cell.length_b   1.000
_cell.length_c   1.000
_cell.angle_alpha   90.00
_cell.angle_beta   90.00
_cell.angle_gamma   90.00
#
_symmetry.space_group_name_H-M   'P 1'
#
loop_
_entity.id
_entity.type
_entity.pdbx_description
1 polymer ?
#
loop_
_entity_poly.entity_id
_entity_poly.type
_entity_poly.pdbx_seq_one_letter_code
_entity_poly.pdbx_strand_id
1 'polypeptide(L)' 'MSIPKYVVFNTNKLDRHNRALPTDQGDDLNELLNAYHGKAYQIMKVRTITDREEW' A
#
# COMPACT_ATOMS: atom_id res chain seq x y z
N MET A 1 -7.03 -17.10 -0.15
CA MET A 1 -6.72 -15.72 -0.61
C MET A 1 -5.23 -15.52 -0.44
N SER A 2 -4.52 -15.04 -1.47
CA SER A 2 -3.12 -14.62 -1.37
C SER A 2 -3.02 -13.26 -0.68
N ILE A 3 -1.88 -13.00 -0.03
CA ILE A 3 -1.56 -11.67 0.48
C ILE A 3 -1.16 -10.80 -0.73
N PRO A 4 -1.74 -9.60 -0.91
CA PRO A 4 -1.37 -8.72 -2.01
C PRO A 4 0.08 -8.26 -1.86
N LYS A 5 0.81 -8.08 -2.97
CA LYS A 5 2.20 -7.58 -2.93
C LYS A 5 2.27 -6.09 -2.60
N TYR A 6 1.23 -5.32 -2.90
CA TYR A 6 1.20 -3.87 -2.72
C TYR A 6 -0.14 -3.41 -2.13
N VAL A 7 -0.07 -2.35 -1.32
CA VAL A 7 -1.24 -1.64 -0.77
C VAL A 7 -1.12 -0.16 -1.11
N VAL A 8 -2.24 0.43 -1.55
CA VAL A 8 -2.34 1.85 -1.88
C VAL A 8 -3.03 2.58 -0.73
N PHE A 9 -2.38 3.63 -0.23
CA PHE A 9 -2.91 4.53 0.78
C PHE A 9 -3.27 5.87 0.16
N ASN A 10 -4.40 6.44 0.55
CA ASN A 10 -4.76 7.81 0.19
C ASN A 10 -4.40 8.76 1.34
N THR A 11 -3.41 9.62 1.12
CA THR A 11 -2.88 10.54 2.15
C THR A 11 -3.83 11.69 2.47
N ASN A 12 -4.85 11.92 1.63
CA ASN A 12 -5.92 12.88 1.91
C ASN A 12 -7.09 12.26 2.69
N LYS A 13 -7.16 10.93 2.79
CA LYS A 13 -8.18 10.22 3.57
C LYS A 13 -7.54 9.61 4.81
N LEU A 14 -7.62 10.35 5.91
CA LEU A 14 -7.04 9.95 7.18
C LEU A 14 -8.09 9.33 8.11
N ASP A 15 -7.67 8.37 8.94
CA ASP A 15 -8.45 7.88 10.06
C ASP A 15 -8.47 8.89 11.23
N ARG A 16 -9.21 8.55 12.30
CA ARG A 16 -9.27 9.37 13.54
C ARG A 16 -7.92 9.55 14.26
N HIS A 17 -6.88 8.84 13.83
CA HIS A 17 -5.52 8.90 14.35
C HIS A 17 -4.55 9.55 13.35
N ASN A 18 -5.07 10.27 12.34
CA ASN A 18 -4.31 10.92 11.28
C ASN A 18 -3.47 9.97 10.41
N ARG A 19 -3.86 8.69 10.30
CA ARG A 19 -3.18 7.72 9.45
C ARG A 19 -3.92 7.55 8.13
N ALA A 20 -3.17 7.55 7.03
CA ALA A 20 -3.73 7.32 5.71
C ALA A 20 -4.44 5.96 5.66
N LEU A 21 -5.65 5.95 5.11
CA LEU A 21 -6.44 4.72 4.96
C LEU A 21 -6.06 4.00 3.67
N PRO A 22 -6.01 2.65 3.70
CA PRO A 22 -5.87 1.87 2.48
C PRO A 22 -7.09 2.09 1.59
N THR A 23 -6.87 2.37 0.31
CA THR A 23 -7.94 2.60 -0.66
C THR A 23 -7.98 1.55 -1.76
N ASP A 24 -6.88 0.80 -1.96
CA ASP A 24 -6.78 -0.31 -2.89
C ASP A 24 -5.57 -1.22 -2.59
N GLN A 25 -5.48 -2.36 -3.26
CA GLN A 25 -4.38 -3.33 -3.15
C GLN A 25 -4.23 -4.13 -4.45
N GLY A 26 -3.03 -4.66 -4.71
CA GLY A 26 -2.79 -5.44 -5.91
C GLY A 26 -1.40 -6.07 -5.99
N ASP A 27 -1.18 -6.85 -7.05
CA ASP A 27 0.07 -7.57 -7.29
C ASP A 27 0.93 -6.94 -8.40
N ASP A 28 0.36 -6.08 -9.25
CA ASP A 28 1.06 -5.36 -10.32
C ASP A 28 1.29 -3.89 -9.93
N LEU A 29 2.56 -3.53 -9.75
CA LEU A 29 2.95 -2.17 -9.40
C LEU A 29 2.67 -1.15 -10.52
N ASN A 30 2.82 -1.54 -11.79
CA ASN A 30 2.61 -0.64 -12.92
C ASN A 30 1.14 -0.30 -13.08
N GLU A 31 0.25 -1.27 -12.89
CA GLU A 31 -1.19 -1.04 -12.89
C GLU A 31 -1.58 -0.05 -11.78
N LEU A 32 -1.08 -0.26 -10.56
CA LEU A 32 -1.35 0.63 -9.44
C LEU A 32 -0.76 2.03 -9.65
N LEU A 33 0.44 2.16 -10.21
CA LEU A 33 1.04 3.46 -10.52
C LEU A 33 0.30 4.23 -11.63
N ASN A 34 -0.26 3.51 -12.61
CA ASN A 34 -1.10 4.12 -13.65
C ASN A 34 -2.43 4.63 -13.05
N ALA A 35 -3.06 3.84 -12.19
CA ALA A 35 -4.34 4.17 -11.55
C ALA A 35 -4.20 5.25 -10.45
N TYR A 36 -3.12 5.20 -9.68
CA TYR A 36 -2.90 6.03 -8.49
C TYR A 36 -1.59 6.82 -8.60
N HIS A 37 -1.71 8.11 -8.92
CA HIS A 37 -0.57 8.99 -9.16
C HIS A 37 -0.66 10.32 -8.39
N GLY A 38 0.49 10.97 -8.23
CA GLY A 38 0.60 12.25 -7.53
C GLY A 38 0.76 12.12 -6.01
N LYS A 39 0.81 13.26 -5.33
CA LYS A 39 1.14 13.33 -3.88
C LYS A 39 0.04 12.82 -2.94
N ALA A 40 -1.15 12.55 -3.48
CA ALA A 40 -2.31 12.08 -2.73
C ALA A 40 -2.26 10.57 -2.44
N TYR A 41 -1.37 9.83 -3.11
CA TYR A 41 -1.30 8.38 -2.99
C TYR A 41 0.10 7.92 -2.61
N GLN A 42 0.15 6.90 -1.77
CA GLN A 42 1.38 6.21 -1.40
C GLN A 42 1.17 4.72 -1.60
N ILE A 43 2.02 4.11 -2.43
CA ILE A 43 1.99 2.67 -2.69
C ILE A 43 3.12 2.02 -1.89
N MET A 44 2.78 1.03 -1.05
CA MET A 44 3.73 0.33 -0.20
C MET A 44 3.78 -1.15 -0.56
N LYS A 45 4.99 -1.70 -0.65
CA LYS A 45 5.19 -3.15 -0.81
C LYS A 45 4.94 -3.84 0.53
N VAL A 46 4.08 -4.86 0.52
CA VAL A 46 3.83 -5.72 1.67
C VAL A 46 5.05 -6.61 1.88
N ARG A 47 5.52 -6.69 3.13
CA ARG A 47 6.52 -7.66 3.56
C ARG A 47 5.94 -8.51 4.67
N THR A 48 6.11 -9.82 4.57
CA THR A 48 5.70 -10.75 5.61
C THR A 48 6.69 -10.72 6.76
N ILE A 49 6.20 -10.87 8.00
CA ILE A 49 7.04 -10.79 9.20
C ILE A 49 8.09 -11.92 9.23
N THR A 50 7.82 -13.05 8.57
CA THR A 50 8.78 -14.15 8.40
C THR A 50 10.07 -13.73 7.68
N ASP A 51 10.04 -12.71 6.82
CA ASP A 51 11.24 -12.21 6.12
C ASP A 51 12.12 -11.31 7.01
N ARG A 52 11.74 -11.08 8.28
CA ARG A 52 12.45 -10.22 9.24
C ARG A 52 13.37 -10.99 10.18
N GLU A 53 13.33 -12.33 10.18
CA GLU A 53 14.13 -13.18 11.07
C GLU A 53 15.47 -13.63 10.48
N GLU A 54 15.87 -13.12 9.31
CA GLU A 54 17.26 -13.22 8.84
C GLU A 54 18.02 -11.96 9.26
N TRP A 55 18.61 -12.00 10.47
CA TRP A 55 19.61 -11.02 10.95
C TRP A 55 21.02 -11.52 10.69
#